data_AF-Q34798-F1
#
_entry.id   AF-Q34798-F1
#
_cell.length_a   1.000
_cell.length_b   1.000
_cell.length_c   1.000
_cell.angle_alpha   90.00
_cell.angle_beta   90.00
_cell.angle_gamma   90.00
#
_symmetry.space_group_name_H-M   'P 1'
#
loop_
_entity.id
_entity.type
_entity.pdbx_description
1 polymer ?
#
loop_
_entity_poly.entity_id
_entity_poly.type
_entity_poly.pdbx_seq_one_letter_code
_entity_poly.pdbx_strand_id
1 'polypeptide(L)' 'IRTTYPRFRYDQLMYLLWKNFLPLTLALLMWYISLPIMIASTPPQT' A
#
# COMPACT_ATOMS: atom_id res chain seq x y z
N ILE A 1 -17.11 -15.22 -7.27
CA ILE A 1 -17.25 -13.89 -7.92
C ILE A 1 -16.52 -13.76 -9.29
N ARG A 2 -16.09 -14.87 -9.92
CA ARG A 2 -15.57 -14.89 -11.31
C ARG A 2 -16.60 -14.57 -12.41
N THR A 3 -17.89 -14.48 -12.06
CA THR A 3 -18.99 -14.23 -13.00
C THR A 3 -19.59 -12.82 -12.92
N THR A 4 -19.18 -11.99 -11.94
CA THR A 4 -19.70 -10.62 -11.78
C THR A 4 -18.65 -9.56 -12.10
N TYR A 5 -17.36 -9.90 -12.11
CA TYR A 5 -16.34 -8.97 -12.58
C TYR A 5 -16.17 -9.12 -14.11
N PRO A 6 -16.74 -8.20 -14.91
CA PRO A 6 -16.39 -8.13 -16.32
C PRO A 6 -14.87 -7.96 -16.39
N ARG A 7 -14.20 -8.55 -17.38
CA ARG A 7 -12.74 -8.48 -17.54
C ARG A 7 -12.30 -7.02 -17.55
N PHE A 8 -11.96 -6.49 -16.38
CA PHE A 8 -11.33 -5.19 -16.25
C PHE A 8 -10.04 -5.31 -17.04
N ARG A 9 -9.84 -4.40 -18.00
CA ARG A 9 -8.65 -4.43 -18.85
C ARG A 9 -7.43 -4.39 -17.94
N TYR A 10 -6.43 -5.26 -18.18
CA TYR A 10 -5.19 -5.25 -17.40
C TYR A 10 -4.58 -3.84 -17.34
N ASP A 11 -4.77 -3.02 -18.37
CA ASP A 11 -4.39 -1.60 -18.37
C ASP A 11 -5.06 -0.78 -17.27
N GLN A 12 -6.35 -0.99 -17.03
CA GLN A 12 -7.09 -0.26 -16.00
C GLN A 12 -6.69 -0.74 -14.61
N LEU A 13 -6.44 -2.04 -14.43
CA LEU A 13 -5.93 -2.59 -13.18
C LEU A 13 -4.50 -2.09 -12.90
N MET A 14 -3.65 -2.08 -13.92
CA MET A 14 -2.30 -1.53 -13.87
C MET A 14 -2.35 -0.04 -13.51
N TYR A 15 -3.16 0.74 -14.20
CA TYR A 15 -3.31 2.17 -13.90
C TYR A 15 -3.83 2.43 -12.48
N LEU A 16 -4.82 1.66 -12.02
CA LEU A 16 -5.32 1.78 -10.65
C LEU A 16 -4.23 1.47 -9.63
N LEU A 17 -3.49 0.37 -9.85
CA LEU A 17 -2.43 -0.09 -8.97
C LEU A 17 -1.26 0.89 -8.94
N TRP A 18 -0.83 1.36 -10.10
CA TRP A 18 0.32 2.26 -10.25
C TRP A 18 0.03 3.69 -9.80
N LYS A 19 -1.18 4.22 -10.00
CA LYS A 19 -1.51 5.58 -9.55
C LYS A 19 -2.10 5.68 -8.16
N ASN A 20 -2.82 4.67 -7.67
CA ASN A 20 -3.43 4.74 -6.34
C ASN A 20 -2.66 3.92 -5.32
N PHE A 21 -2.25 2.71 -5.68
CA PHE A 21 -1.59 1.81 -4.73
C PHE A 21 -0.14 2.21 -4.47
N LEU A 22 0.61 2.60 -5.50
CA LEU A 22 2.02 2.99 -5.37
C LEU A 22 2.26 4.22 -4.44
N PRO A 23 1.56 5.37 -4.60
CA PRO A 23 1.76 6.48 -3.67
C PRO A 23 1.19 6.17 -2.28
N LEU A 24 0.13 5.35 -2.19
CA LEU A 24 -0.46 4.96 -0.92
C LEU A 24 0.47 4.04 -0.12
N THR A 25 1.11 3.06 -0.76
CA THR A 25 2.09 2.19 -0.09
C THR A 25 3.32 2.98 0.34
N LEU A 26 3.77 3.96 -0.44
CA LEU A 26 4.89 4.83 -0.05
C LEU A 26 4.52 5.73 1.14
N ALA A 27 3.31 6.30 1.16
CA ALA A 27 2.82 7.08 2.30
C ALA A 27 2.66 6.21 3.56
N LEU A 28 2.13 4.99 3.42
CA LEU A 28 2.02 4.03 4.51
C LEU A 28 3.39 3.57 5.02
N LEU A 29 4.38 3.39 4.15
CA LEU A 29 5.75 3.06 4.55
C LEU A 29 6.36 4.18 5.39
N MET A 30 6.24 5.43 4.94
CA MET A 30 6.71 6.60 5.71
C MET A 30 5.99 6.71 7.06
N TRP A 31 4.69 6.44 7.08
CA TRP A 31 3.89 6.40 8.31
C TRP A 31 4.39 5.30 9.26
N TYR A 32 4.62 4.08 8.75
CA TYR A 32 5.02 2.92 9.54
C TYR A 32 6.43 3.07 10.13
N ILE A 33 7.31 3.84 9.47
CA ILE A 33 8.63 4.17 10.01
C ILE A 33 8.52 5.29 11.07
N SER A 34 7.71 6.32 10.83
CA SER A 34 7.57 7.46 11.75
C SER A 34 6.79 7.13 13.03
N LEU A 35 5.80 6.23 12.98
CA LEU A 35 5.02 5.79 14.15
C LEU A 35 5.88 5.24 15.31
N PRO A 36 6.71 4.21 15.12
CA PRO A 36 7.52 3.64 16.20
C PRO A 36 8.57 4.64 16.71
N ILE A 37 9.03 5.57 15.85
CA ILE A 37 9.94 6.65 16.25
C ILE A 37 9.21 7.65 17.15
N MET A 38 8.00 8.09 16.78
CA MET A 38 7.21 9.05 17.54
C MET A 38 6.76 8.49 18.90
N ILE A 39 6.42 7.20 18.95
CA ILE A 39 5.96 6.52 20.17
C ILE A 39 7.15 5.96 20.98
N ALA A 40 8.39 6.15 20.51
CA ALA A 40 9.61 5.55 21.07
C ALA A 40 9.48 4.02 21.30
N SER A 41 8.62 3.36 20.52
CA SER A 41 8.31 1.94 20.61
C SER A 41 9.12 1.14 19.58
N THR A 42 10.40 1.47 19.43
CA THR A 42 11.29 0.72 18.55
C THR A 42 11.49 -0.67 19.15
N PRO A 43 11.14 -1.75 18.42
CA PRO A 43 11.32 -3.10 18.95
C PRO A 43 12.81 -3.34 19.24
N PRO A 44 13.15 -3.96 20.37
CA PRO A 44 14.54 -4.24 20.71
C PRO A 44 15.15 -5.14 19.64
N GLN A 45 16.19 -4.66 18.96
CA GLN A 45 17.01 -5.48 18.09
C GLN A 45 18.01 -6.22 18.98
N THR A 46 17.74 -7.50 19.24
CA THR A 46 18.69 -8.43 19.87
C THR A 46 19.91 -8.62 19.00
#